data_AF-K2JMV5-F1
#
_entry.id   AF-K2JMV5-F1
#
_cell.length_a   1.000
_cell.length_b   1.000
_cell.length_c   1.000
_cell.angle_alpha   90.00
_cell.angle_beta   90.00
_cell.angle_gamma   90.00
#
_symmetry.space_group_name_H-M   'P 1'
#
loop_
_entity.id
_entity.type
_entity.pdbx_description
1 polymer ?
#
loop_
_entity_poly.entity_id
_entity_poly.type
_entity_poly.pdbx_seq_one_letter_code
_entity_poly.pdbx_strand_id
1 'polypeptide(L)'
;MANSLFSRRRPLYYVQIWETRLKVVDVFAGTLFDEVPDVAISTDAKGQKTVVAIGAAAKAGPGVTLANPFSHPRTVLNDFFLAQALLRRSFALVKGARFAPAPRVVVQAMEKNQGGLSAIEVRAFEELLLGLGAKVVAVHQGQVLSMGELAAGPFWQGAKASSAKQSLLTLAIVLGALALAFIK
;
A
#
# COMPACT_ATOMS: atom_id res chain seq x y z
N MET A 1 29.43 -12.53 13.17
CA MET A 1 28.86 -11.23 12.78
C MET A 1 27.36 -11.28 12.97
N ALA A 2 26.88 -10.87 14.14
CA ALA A 2 25.50 -10.99 14.57
C ALA A 2 24.81 -9.62 14.48
N ASN A 3 23.94 -9.43 13.48
CA ASN A 3 23.05 -8.26 13.39
C ASN A 3 21.57 -8.68 13.23
N SER A 4 21.17 -9.80 13.83
CA SER A 4 19.78 -10.29 13.81
C SER A 4 18.88 -9.68 14.91
N LEU A 5 19.40 -8.77 15.73
CA LEU A 5 18.66 -8.11 16.82
C LEU A 5 17.69 -7.00 16.34
N PHE A 6 17.70 -6.63 15.05
CA PHE A 6 16.82 -5.61 14.47
C PHE A 6 15.44 -6.15 13.99
N SER A 7 15.18 -7.45 14.13
CA SER A 7 13.94 -8.10 13.67
C SER A 7 12.67 -7.76 14.47
N ARG A 8 12.75 -6.96 15.54
CA ARG A 8 11.60 -6.63 16.41
C ARG A 8 10.83 -5.37 16.03
N ARG A 9 11.29 -4.57 15.06
CA ARG A 9 10.49 -3.43 14.59
C ARG A 9 9.62 -3.85 13.42
N ARG A 10 8.30 -3.66 13.57
CA ARG A 10 7.34 -3.82 12.47
C ARG A 10 7.83 -2.99 11.26
N PRO A 11 7.81 -3.53 10.03
CA PRO A 11 8.30 -2.80 8.86
C PRO A 11 7.60 -1.45 8.72
N LEU A 12 8.35 -0.46 8.25
CA LEU A 12 7.85 0.85 7.89
C LEU A 12 8.12 1.08 6.41
N TYR A 13 7.07 1.14 5.60
CA TYR A 13 7.18 1.47 4.19
C TYR A 13 6.91 2.94 4.00
N TYR A 14 7.79 3.62 3.28
CA TYR A 14 7.56 4.96 2.79
C TYR A 14 7.32 4.90 1.28
N VAL A 15 6.14 5.35 0.89
CA VAL A 15 5.61 5.27 -0.48
C VAL A 15 5.51 6.69 -1.03
N GLN A 16 6.30 6.97 -2.07
CA GLN A 16 6.28 8.25 -2.77
C GLN A 16 5.74 8.04 -4.18
N ILE A 17 4.75 8.83 -4.57
CA ILE A 17 3.98 8.63 -5.79
C ILE A 17 4.05 9.87 -6.68
N TRP A 18 4.51 9.66 -7.91
CA TRP A 18 4.44 10.57 -9.05
C TRP A 18 3.71 9.88 -10.20
N GLU A 19 3.27 10.63 -11.20
CA GLU A 19 2.75 10.06 -12.46
C GLU A 19 3.84 9.28 -13.22
N THR A 20 5.10 9.69 -13.14
CA THR A 20 6.22 9.07 -13.87
C THR A 20 7.06 8.11 -13.04
N ARG A 21 6.80 8.02 -11.73
CA ARG A 21 7.65 7.26 -10.80
C ARG A 21 6.85 6.78 -9.59
N LEU A 22 7.08 5.53 -9.19
CA LEU A 22 6.64 4.97 -7.92
C LEU A 22 7.87 4.53 -7.14
N LYS A 23 8.05 5.09 -5.94
CA LYS A 23 9.13 4.73 -5.03
C LYS A 23 8.56 4.13 -3.75
N VAL A 24 9.03 2.95 -3.36
CA VAL A 24 8.70 2.28 -2.10
C VAL A 24 9.99 1.87 -1.41
N VAL A 25 10.22 2.38 -0.20
CA VAL A 25 11.38 2.00 0.61
C VAL A 25 10.94 1.34 1.91
N ASP A 26 11.58 0.23 2.27
CA ASP A 26 11.56 -0.27 3.65
C ASP A 26 12.56 0.54 4.47
N VAL A 27 12.04 1.41 5.34
CA VAL A 27 12.85 2.40 6.07
C VAL A 27 13.93 1.75 6.92
N PHE A 28 13.67 0.55 7.46
CA PHE A 28 14.62 -0.12 8.34
C PHE A 28 15.51 -1.11 7.60
N ALA A 29 15.01 -1.76 6.55
CA ALA A 29 15.82 -2.69 5.76
C ALA A 29 16.63 -2.02 4.64
N GLY A 30 16.26 -0.80 4.24
CA GLY A 30 16.86 -0.07 3.13
C GLY A 30 16.53 -0.64 1.74
N THR A 31 15.70 -1.69 1.65
CA THR A 31 15.27 -2.25 0.36
C THR A 31 14.35 -1.28 -0.35
N LEU A 32 14.52 -1.19 -1.67
CA LEU A 32 13.90 -0.16 -2.50
C LEU A 32 13.25 -0.77 -3.74
N PHE A 33 12.06 -0.29 -4.06
CA PHE A 33 11.45 -0.37 -5.38
C PHE A 33 11.35 1.06 -5.93
N ASP A 34 11.82 1.29 -7.15
CA ASP A 34 11.91 2.62 -7.74
C ASP A 34 11.80 2.53 -9.26
N GLU A 35 10.57 2.55 -9.76
CA GLU A 35 10.27 2.29 -11.17
C GLU A 35 9.12 3.17 -11.67
N VAL A 36 8.88 3.14 -12.98
CA VAL A 36 7.67 3.72 -13.59
C VAL A 36 6.42 3.01 -13.06
N PRO A 37 5.30 3.70 -12.85
CA PRO A 37 4.07 3.09 -12.32
C PRO A 37 3.22 2.38 -13.38
N ASP A 38 3.84 1.85 -14.43
CA ASP A 38 3.10 1.21 -15.52
C ASP A 38 2.61 -0.19 -15.14
N VAL A 39 1.42 -0.53 -15.63
CA VAL A 39 0.76 -1.82 -15.41
C VAL A 39 0.32 -2.38 -16.75
N ALA A 40 0.82 -3.57 -17.09
CA ALA A 40 0.39 -4.30 -18.28
C ALA A 40 -0.81 -5.18 -17.92
N ILE A 41 -1.88 -5.08 -18.70
CA ILE A 41 -3.18 -5.71 -18.45
C ILE A 41 -3.53 -6.59 -19.65
N SER A 42 -3.69 -7.89 -19.42
CA SER A 42 -4.26 -8.80 -20.40
C SER A 42 -5.78 -8.89 -20.20
N THR A 43 -6.53 -8.90 -21.30
CA THR A 43 -7.98 -9.15 -21.27
C THR A 43 -8.26 -10.49 -21.90
N ASP A 44 -8.92 -11.39 -21.17
CA ASP A 44 -9.28 -12.70 -21.70
C ASP A 44 -10.50 -12.63 -22.65
N ALA A 45 -10.84 -13.76 -23.27
CA ALA A 45 -12.00 -13.87 -24.18
C ALA A 45 -13.35 -13.58 -23.51
N LYS A 46 -13.41 -13.58 -22.17
CA LYS A 46 -14.61 -13.27 -21.37
C LYS A 46 -14.62 -11.82 -20.88
N GLY A 47 -13.63 -11.01 -21.26
CA GLY A 47 -13.49 -9.61 -20.84
C GLY A 47 -12.86 -9.44 -19.45
N GLN A 48 -12.36 -10.50 -18.82
CA GLN A 48 -11.70 -10.43 -17.52
C GLN A 48 -10.29 -9.85 -17.67
N LYS A 49 -10.02 -8.78 -16.91
CA LYS A 49 -8.72 -8.10 -16.89
C LYS A 49 -7.82 -8.71 -15.83
N THR A 50 -6.57 -9.01 -16.22
CA THR A 50 -5.53 -9.53 -15.31
C THR A 50 -4.24 -8.74 -15.47
N VAL A 51 -3.60 -8.40 -14.35
CA VAL A 51 -2.29 -7.74 -14.36
C VAL A 51 -1.22 -8.78 -14.66
N VAL A 52 -0.50 -8.61 -15.78
CA VAL A 52 0.52 -9.55 -16.24
C VAL A 52 1.95 -9.10 -15.91
N ALA A 53 2.19 -7.78 -15.87
CA ALA A 53 3.47 -7.21 -15.49
C ALA A 53 3.27 -5.80 -14.92
N ILE A 54 4.27 -5.33 -14.17
CA ILE A 54 4.32 -3.97 -13.62
C ILE A 54 5.69 -3.35 -13.88
N GLY A 55 5.80 -2.04 -13.71
CA GLY A 55 7.08 -1.35 -13.74
C GLY A 55 7.73 -1.38 -15.11
N ALA A 56 9.06 -1.39 -15.13
CA ALA A 56 9.83 -1.43 -16.38
C ALA A 56 9.60 -2.72 -17.20
N ALA A 57 9.09 -3.78 -16.56
CA ALA A 57 8.73 -5.02 -17.24
C ALA A 57 7.37 -4.96 -17.96
N ALA A 58 6.53 -3.95 -17.66
CA ALA A 58 5.24 -3.78 -18.31
C ALA A 58 5.43 -3.33 -19.77
N LYS A 59 4.88 -4.12 -20.71
CA LYS A 59 4.94 -3.83 -22.15
C LYS A 59 3.57 -4.06 -22.79
N ALA A 60 3.19 -3.18 -23.71
CA ALA A 60 2.04 -3.39 -24.56
C ALA A 60 2.33 -4.47 -25.60
N GLY A 61 1.28 -5.15 -26.07
CA GLY A 61 1.38 -6.20 -27.08
C GLY A 61 0.01 -6.72 -27.51
N PRO A 62 -0.04 -7.76 -28.36
CA PRO A 62 -1.31 -8.35 -28.77
C PRO A 62 -2.13 -8.82 -27.55
N GLY A 63 -3.33 -8.27 -27.36
CA GLY A 63 -4.20 -8.59 -26.22
C GLY A 63 -3.76 -8.00 -24.87
N VAL A 64 -2.69 -7.20 -24.83
CA VAL A 64 -2.15 -6.58 -23.61
C VAL A 64 -2.08 -5.06 -23.76
N THR A 65 -2.76 -4.34 -22.87
CA THR A 65 -2.75 -2.88 -22.81
C THR A 65 -1.90 -2.37 -21.65
N LEU A 66 -1.36 -1.16 -21.78
CA LEU A 66 -0.64 -0.48 -20.71
C LEU A 66 -1.56 0.55 -20.05
N ALA A 67 -1.49 0.63 -18.73
CA ALA A 67 -2.20 1.63 -17.95
C ALA A 67 -1.32 2.14 -16.82
N ASN A 68 -1.50 3.41 -16.46
CA ASN A 68 -0.83 4.04 -15.33
C ASN A 68 -1.90 4.45 -14.29
N PRO A 69 -1.92 3.83 -13.10
CA PRO A 69 -2.93 4.12 -12.08
C PRO A 69 -2.74 5.48 -11.42
N PHE A 70 -1.62 6.16 -11.69
CA PHE A 70 -1.28 7.47 -11.13
C PHE A 70 -1.31 8.62 -12.15
N SER A 71 -1.85 8.36 -13.34
CA SER A 71 -1.98 9.34 -14.41
C SER A 71 -3.39 9.92 -14.48
N HIS A 72 -3.61 11.07 -13.84
CA HIS A 72 -4.87 11.83 -13.96
C HIS A 72 -4.64 13.35 -13.92
N PRO A 73 -5.46 14.19 -14.59
CA PRO A 73 -5.19 15.63 -14.72
C PRO A 73 -5.27 16.43 -13.41
N ARG A 74 -6.10 15.98 -12.45
CA ARG A 74 -6.40 16.75 -11.23
C ARG A 74 -5.95 16.10 -9.92
N THR A 75 -5.66 14.80 -9.95
CA THR A 75 -5.30 14.00 -8.78
C THR A 75 -4.18 13.06 -9.20
N VAL A 76 -3.30 12.69 -8.28
CA VAL A 76 -2.27 11.69 -8.60
C VAL A 76 -2.82 10.26 -8.60
N LEU A 77 -4.00 10.00 -8.04
CA LEU A 77 -4.64 8.67 -8.07
C LEU A 77 -5.76 8.67 -9.12
N ASN A 78 -5.60 7.84 -10.15
CA ASN A 78 -6.54 7.68 -11.27
C ASN A 78 -7.37 6.40 -11.14
N ASP A 79 -6.70 5.26 -10.96
CA ASP A 79 -7.33 3.94 -10.89
C ASP A 79 -6.93 3.23 -9.60
N PHE A 80 -7.90 3.09 -8.70
CA PHE A 80 -7.69 2.49 -7.38
C PHE A 80 -7.29 1.01 -7.45
N PHE A 81 -7.91 0.23 -8.33
CA PHE A 81 -7.68 -1.21 -8.40
C PHE A 81 -6.32 -1.53 -9.03
N LEU A 82 -5.95 -0.80 -10.07
CA LEU A 82 -4.63 -0.92 -10.68
C LEU A 82 -3.53 -0.41 -9.73
N ALA A 83 -3.77 0.70 -9.01
CA ALA A 83 -2.85 1.17 -7.98
C ALA A 83 -2.64 0.08 -6.90
N GLN A 84 -3.70 -0.59 -6.50
CA GLN A 84 -3.64 -1.66 -5.50
C GLN A 84 -2.83 -2.85 -6.02
N ALA A 85 -3.05 -3.28 -7.26
CA ALA A 85 -2.30 -4.37 -7.86
C ALA A 85 -0.80 -4.03 -7.98
N LEU A 86 -0.47 -2.83 -8.45
CA LEU A 86 0.89 -2.31 -8.57
C LEU A 86 1.60 -2.30 -7.21
N LEU A 87 1.01 -1.61 -6.21
CA LEU A 87 1.61 -1.49 -4.88
C LEU A 87 1.73 -2.84 -4.17
N ARG A 88 0.77 -3.77 -4.35
CA ARG A 88 0.86 -5.12 -3.80
C ARG A 88 2.12 -5.82 -4.28
N ARG A 89 2.42 -5.72 -5.58
CA ARG A 89 3.60 -6.34 -6.17
C ARG A 89 4.88 -5.60 -5.77
N SER A 90 4.88 -4.27 -5.75
CA SER A 90 6.02 -3.47 -5.24
C SER A 90 6.34 -3.81 -3.78
N PHE A 91 5.33 -3.96 -2.92
CA PHE A 91 5.50 -4.33 -1.51
C PHE A 91 6.05 -5.76 -1.38
N ALA A 92 5.64 -6.69 -2.24
CA ALA A 92 6.19 -8.04 -2.27
C ALA A 92 7.67 -8.03 -2.68
N LEU A 93 8.07 -7.20 -3.64
CA LEU A 93 9.47 -7.03 -4.06
C LEU A 93 10.32 -6.44 -2.93
N VAL A 94 9.87 -5.36 -2.30
CA VAL A 94 10.55 -4.70 -1.16
C VAL A 94 10.66 -5.64 0.04
N LYS A 95 9.60 -6.41 0.35
CA LYS A 95 9.60 -7.42 1.41
C LYS A 95 10.56 -8.57 1.09
N GLY A 96 10.64 -8.98 -0.18
CA GLY A 96 11.33 -10.19 -0.61
C GLY A 96 10.73 -11.44 0.05
N ALA A 97 11.58 -12.43 0.35
CA ALA A 97 11.19 -13.69 0.98
C ALA A 97 10.92 -13.58 2.51
N ARG A 98 11.01 -12.38 3.09
CA ARG A 98 10.89 -12.19 4.54
C ARG A 98 9.47 -12.45 5.02
N PHE A 99 9.34 -13.28 6.05
CA PHE A 99 8.12 -13.32 6.86
C PHE A 99 8.14 -12.12 7.81
N ALA A 100 7.18 -11.21 7.65
CA ALA A 100 7.12 -9.97 8.41
C ALA A 100 5.68 -9.65 8.82
N PRO A 101 5.47 -9.01 9.98
CA PRO A 101 4.14 -8.55 10.36
C PRO A 101 3.63 -7.48 9.39
N ALA A 102 2.32 -7.25 9.40
CA ALA A 102 1.67 -6.16 8.66
C ALA A 102 2.43 -4.83 8.81
N PRO A 103 2.85 -4.18 7.70
CA PRO A 103 3.71 -2.99 7.75
C PRO A 103 2.93 -1.77 8.25
N ARG A 104 3.65 -0.79 8.77
CA ARG A 104 3.17 0.60 8.87
C ARG A 104 3.51 1.29 7.56
N VAL A 105 2.65 2.15 7.05
CA VAL A 105 2.89 2.83 5.78
C VAL A 105 2.76 4.34 5.95
N VAL A 106 3.75 5.08 5.43
CA VAL A 106 3.67 6.51 5.18
C VAL A 106 3.58 6.69 3.69
N VAL A 107 2.60 7.44 3.23
CA VAL A 107 2.42 7.72 1.80
C VAL A 107 2.44 9.22 1.55
N GLN A 108 3.06 9.61 0.45
CA GLN A 108 3.13 10.99 0.01
C GLN A 108 2.89 11.07 -1.49
N ALA A 109 1.85 11.83 -1.86
CA ALA A 109 1.69 12.33 -3.22
C ALA A 109 2.74 13.42 -3.45
N MET A 110 3.57 13.25 -4.48
CA MET A 110 4.72 14.12 -4.73
C MET A 110 4.44 15.24 -5.73
N GLU A 111 3.25 15.21 -6.34
CA GLU A 111 2.78 16.15 -7.34
C GLU A 111 1.24 16.23 -7.27
N LYS A 112 0.65 17.14 -8.06
CA LYS A 112 -0.81 17.33 -8.16
C LYS A 112 -1.48 17.51 -6.79
N ASN A 113 -0.76 18.16 -5.89
CA ASN A 113 -1.12 18.40 -4.49
C ASN A 113 -1.05 19.90 -4.14
N GLN A 114 -1.25 20.76 -5.15
CA GLN A 114 -1.27 22.21 -4.98
C GLN A 114 -2.46 22.61 -4.10
N GLY A 115 -2.20 23.28 -2.98
CA GLY A 115 -3.22 23.55 -1.97
C GLY A 115 -3.51 22.39 -1.01
N GLY A 116 -2.72 21.32 -1.08
CA GLY A 116 -2.90 20.11 -0.28
C GLY A 116 -3.83 19.10 -0.93
N LEU A 117 -3.84 17.88 -0.38
CA LEU A 117 -4.77 16.82 -0.76
C LEU A 117 -6.14 17.09 -0.13
N SER A 118 -7.20 16.90 -0.91
CA SER A 118 -8.56 16.92 -0.40
C SER A 118 -8.81 15.76 0.56
N ALA A 119 -9.85 15.87 1.41
CA ALA A 119 -10.25 14.80 2.32
C ALA A 119 -10.57 13.48 1.60
N ILE A 120 -11.11 13.56 0.37
CA ILE A 120 -11.40 12.38 -0.47
C ILE A 120 -10.11 11.70 -0.91
N GLU A 121 -9.10 12.47 -1.33
CA GLU A 121 -7.80 11.91 -1.75
C GLU A 121 -7.03 11.31 -0.58
N VAL A 122 -7.01 12.00 0.57
CA VAL A 122 -6.45 11.45 1.82
C VAL A 122 -7.12 10.12 2.14
N ARG A 123 -8.45 10.06 2.10
CA ARG A 123 -9.19 8.83 2.37
C ARG A 123 -8.91 7.73 1.35
N ALA A 124 -8.78 8.08 0.07
CA ALA A 124 -8.46 7.12 -0.97
C ALA A 124 -7.10 6.45 -0.73
N PHE A 125 -6.07 7.22 -0.35
CA PHE A 125 -4.77 6.65 -0.01
C PHE A 125 -4.81 5.76 1.23
N GLU A 126 -5.53 6.17 2.27
CA GLU A 126 -5.70 5.36 3.46
C GLU A 126 -6.34 4.00 3.13
N GLU A 127 -7.45 3.99 2.41
CA GLU A 127 -8.15 2.75 2.07
C GLU A 127 -7.34 1.87 1.13
N LEU A 128 -6.64 2.48 0.16
CA LEU A 128 -5.76 1.77 -0.76
C LEU A 128 -4.72 0.95 0.02
N LEU A 129 -4.03 1.59 0.96
CA LEU A 129 -2.93 0.98 1.70
C LEU A 129 -3.42 0.04 2.81
N LEU A 130 -4.53 0.36 3.47
CA LEU A 130 -5.17 -0.57 4.41
C LEU A 130 -5.63 -1.85 3.68
N GLY A 131 -6.18 -1.71 2.48
CA GLY A 131 -6.56 -2.83 1.60
C GLY A 131 -5.37 -3.70 1.14
N LEU A 132 -4.14 -3.20 1.28
CA LEU A 132 -2.90 -3.97 1.06
C LEU A 132 -2.38 -4.68 2.30
N GLY A 133 -3.12 -4.62 3.41
CA GLY A 133 -2.72 -5.22 4.68
C GLY A 133 -1.80 -4.32 5.51
N ALA A 134 -1.74 -3.02 5.23
CA ALA A 134 -1.09 -2.08 6.13
C ALA A 134 -1.79 -2.10 7.50
N LYS A 135 -1.00 -2.07 8.57
CA LYS A 135 -1.53 -2.00 9.93
C LYS A 135 -2.02 -0.60 10.28
N VAL A 136 -1.31 0.41 9.80
CA VAL A 136 -1.58 1.83 10.01
C VAL A 136 -1.02 2.59 8.83
N VAL A 137 -1.75 3.62 8.41
CA VAL A 137 -1.41 4.47 7.28
C VAL A 137 -1.38 5.92 7.73
N ALA A 138 -0.29 6.62 7.41
CA ALA A 138 -0.18 8.06 7.54
C ALA A 138 -0.06 8.67 6.14
N VAL A 139 -0.90 9.64 5.81
CA VAL A 139 -0.81 10.42 4.57
C VAL A 139 -0.05 11.69 4.88
N HIS A 140 1.20 11.75 4.45
CA HIS A 140 2.07 12.90 4.69
C HIS A 140 1.92 13.92 3.55
N GLN A 141 1.90 15.20 3.92
CA GLN A 141 1.83 16.33 2.99
C GLN A 141 2.93 17.33 3.33
N GLY A 142 3.51 17.96 2.31
CA GLY A 142 4.58 18.96 2.48
C GLY A 142 5.94 18.45 1.99
N GLN A 143 7.00 18.79 2.71
CA GLN A 143 8.37 18.44 2.33
C GLN A 143 8.62 16.93 2.36
N VAL A 144 9.57 16.50 1.54
CA VAL A 144 10.01 15.09 1.49
C VAL A 144 10.62 14.72 2.83
N LEU A 145 10.20 13.59 3.40
CA LEU A 145 10.74 13.10 4.65
C LEU A 145 12.07 12.40 4.43
N SER A 146 13.05 12.74 5.25
CA SER A 146 14.31 12.00 5.35
C SER A 146 14.12 10.65 6.05
N MET A 147 15.07 9.74 5.84
CA MET A 147 15.09 8.44 6.53
C MET A 147 15.15 8.59 8.05
N GLY A 148 15.83 9.63 8.55
CA GLY A 148 15.91 9.94 9.98
C GLY A 148 14.56 10.36 10.56
N GLU A 149 13.85 11.25 9.85
CA GLU A 149 12.49 11.65 10.26
C GLU A 149 11.53 10.46 10.23
N LEU A 150 11.60 9.64 9.18
CA LEU A 150 10.81 8.40 9.05
C LEU A 150 11.05 7.44 10.22
N ALA A 151 12.30 7.26 10.63
CA ALA A 151 12.64 6.41 11.76
C ALA A 151 12.17 7.00 13.11
N ALA A 152 12.16 8.33 13.26
CA ALA A 152 11.72 9.02 14.47
C ALA A 152 10.18 8.99 14.66
N GLY A 153 9.42 9.02 13.56
CA GLY A 153 7.97 8.83 13.56
C GLY A 153 7.09 9.98 14.09
N PRO A 154 7.38 11.27 13.87
CA PRO A 154 6.49 12.35 14.33
C PRO A 154 5.13 12.40 13.60
N PHE A 155 5.01 11.75 12.43
CA PHE A 155 3.88 11.85 11.49
C PHE A 155 2.72 10.85 11.73
N TRP A 156 2.64 10.23 12.91
CA TRP A 156 1.52 9.32 13.23
C TRP A 156 0.29 10.03 13.80
N GLN A 157 0.33 11.35 13.95
CA GLN A 157 -0.83 12.13 14.36
C GLN A 157 -1.88 12.10 13.26
N GLY A 158 -3.11 11.68 13.59
CA GLY A 158 -4.19 11.52 12.61
C GLY A 158 -4.08 10.27 11.72
N ALA A 159 -3.11 9.38 11.95
CA ALA A 159 -2.94 8.18 11.15
C ALA A 159 -4.09 7.17 11.35
N LYS A 160 -4.54 6.54 10.27
CA LYS A 160 -5.63 5.57 10.31
C LYS A 160 -5.12 4.15 10.47
N ALA A 161 -5.60 3.46 11.50
CA ALA A 161 -5.25 2.07 11.79
C ALA A 161 -6.24 1.08 11.15
N SER A 162 -5.79 -0.13 10.86
CA SER A 162 -6.67 -1.21 10.42
C SER A 162 -7.63 -1.61 11.54
N SER A 163 -8.93 -1.51 11.28
CA SER A 163 -10.00 -1.90 12.21
C SER A 163 -10.18 -3.43 12.23
N ALA A 164 -9.14 -4.17 12.61
CA ALA A 164 -9.21 -5.63 12.75
C ALA A 164 -9.98 -6.08 14.00
N LYS A 165 -10.48 -5.16 14.84
CA LYS A 165 -11.08 -5.48 16.14
C LYS A 165 -12.57 -5.86 16.11
N GLN A 166 -13.30 -5.59 15.02
CA GLN A 166 -14.74 -5.88 15.01
C GLN A 166 -15.07 -7.34 14.67
N SER A 167 -14.31 -8.04 13.81
CA SER A 167 -14.70 -9.40 13.40
C SER A 167 -14.43 -10.50 14.44
N LEU A 168 -13.43 -10.33 15.31
CA LEU A 168 -13.09 -11.32 16.34
C LEU A 168 -14.05 -11.25 17.55
N LEU A 169 -14.56 -10.07 17.87
CA LEU A 169 -15.60 -9.92 18.90
C LEU A 169 -16.92 -10.54 18.45
N THR A 170 -17.30 -10.38 17.17
CA THR A 170 -18.49 -11.04 16.63
C THR A 170 -18.33 -12.57 16.64
N LEU A 171 -17.16 -13.10 16.29
CA LEU A 171 -16.93 -14.55 16.29
C LEU A 171 -16.97 -15.15 17.71
N ALA A 172 -16.40 -14.46 18.70
CA ALA A 172 -16.45 -14.90 20.10
C ALA A 172 -17.88 -14.87 20.67
N ILE A 173 -18.68 -13.84 20.32
CA ILE A 173 -20.09 -13.74 20.74
C ILE A 173 -20.93 -14.85 20.07
N VAL A 174 -20.71 -15.12 18.78
CA VAL A 174 -21.42 -16.17 18.05
C VAL A 174 -21.06 -17.56 18.59
N LEU A 175 -19.78 -17.84 18.85
CA LEU A 175 -19.36 -19.12 19.44
C LEU A 175 -19.87 -19.30 20.88
N GLY A 176 -19.87 -18.23 21.69
CA GLY A 176 -20.44 -18.25 23.03
C GLY A 176 -21.95 -18.53 23.04
N ALA A 177 -22.69 -17.89 22.13
CA ALA A 177 -24.13 -18.13 21.98
C ALA A 177 -24.43 -19.56 21.48
N LEU A 178 -23.60 -20.11 20.57
CA LEU A 178 -23.74 -21.48 20.10
C LEU A 178 -23.49 -22.49 21.23
N ALA A 179 -22.47 -22.28 22.07
CA ALA A 179 -22.15 -23.16 23.19
C ALA A 179 -23.28 -23.21 24.25
N LEU A 180 -23.97 -22.10 24.48
CA LEU A 180 -25.14 -22.02 25.39
C LEU A 180 -26.38 -22.75 24.84
N ALA A 181 -26.51 -22.90 23.52
CA ALA A 181 -27.65 -23.59 22.90
C ALA A 181 -27.58 -25.13 22.99
N PHE A 182 -26.41 -25.70 23.32
CA PHE A 182 -26.19 -27.14 23.47
C PHE A 182 -26.18 -27.64 24.92
N ILE A 183 -26.50 -26.78 25.91
CA ILE A 183 -26.56 -27.11 27.35
C ILE A 183 -28.02 -27.19 27.84
N LYS A 184 -28.96 -27.62 26.98
CA LYS A 184 -30.34 -27.95 27.36
C LYS A 184 -30.72 -29.34 26.89
#